data_AF-A0A7C9DC43-F1
#
_entry.id   AF-A0A7C9DC43-F1
#
_cell.length_a   1.000
_cell.length_b   1.000
_cell.length_c   1.000
_cell.angle_alpha   90.00
_cell.angle_beta   90.00
_cell.angle_gamma   90.00
#
_symmetry.space_group_name_H-M   'P 1'
#
loop_
_entity.id
_entity.type
_entity.pdbx_description
1 polymer ?
#
loop_
_entity_poly.entity_id
_entity_poly.type
_entity_poly.pdbx_seq_one_letter_code
_entity_poly.pdbx_strand_id
1 'polypeptide(L)'
;VVSSELLEQYNIDAGQLYLVWSIDIMKEASTCSQVIQVWDISPASDLPKLAKKLMALFGRYTMDDLNLCKHKALEGNLVVPMSWPIKSAWIPVLKADPPECLAVQLAAMNLQS
;
A
#
# COMPACT_ATOMS: atom_id res chain seq x y z
N VAL A 1 -7.41 16.99 -5.37
CA VAL A 1 -8.17 16.23 -4.33
C VAL A 1 -7.23 15.16 -3.82
N VAL A 2 -6.55 15.43 -2.70
CA VAL A 2 -5.61 14.47 -2.11
C VAL A 2 -6.41 13.68 -1.09
N SER A 3 -6.60 12.38 -1.33
CA SER A 3 -7.61 11.57 -0.67
C SER A 3 -7.30 11.39 0.82
N SER A 4 -8.14 11.97 1.68
CA SER A 4 -8.20 11.67 3.12
C SER A 4 -8.72 10.27 3.41
N GLU A 5 -9.21 9.56 2.39
CA GLU A 5 -9.95 8.30 2.51
C GLU A 5 -9.04 7.09 2.77
N LEU A 6 -7.72 7.28 2.77
CA LEU A 6 -6.76 6.23 3.12
C LEU A 6 -6.39 6.22 4.60
N LEU A 7 -6.54 7.35 5.29
CA LEU A 7 -6.11 7.49 6.67
C LEU A 7 -7.21 7.01 7.61
N GLU A 8 -6.96 5.89 8.27
CA GLU A 8 -7.85 5.32 9.27
C GLU A 8 -7.33 5.60 10.69
N GLN A 9 -8.27 5.83 11.61
CA GLN A 9 -7.98 6.15 13.01
C GLN A 9 -8.89 5.33 13.91
N TYR A 10 -8.31 4.60 14.85
CA TYR A 10 -9.05 3.78 15.80
C TYR A 10 -8.73 4.17 17.24
N ASN A 11 -9.76 4.42 18.05
CA ASN A 11 -9.60 4.78 19.45
C ASN A 11 -9.29 3.53 20.29
N ILE A 12 -8.12 3.49 20.93
CA ILE A 12 -7.68 2.34 21.73
C ILE A 12 -7.96 2.54 23.22
N ASP A 13 -7.76 3.75 23.75
CA ASP A 13 -7.78 4.02 25.20
C ASP A 13 -8.68 5.21 25.55
N ALA A 14 -9.99 5.03 25.42
CA ALA A 14 -11.01 6.00 25.83
C ALA A 14 -10.76 7.46 25.33
N GLY A 15 -10.12 7.62 24.18
CA GLY A 15 -9.79 8.92 23.58
C GLY A 15 -8.42 9.48 23.95
N GLN A 16 -7.63 8.79 24.74
CA GLN A 16 -6.25 9.18 25.07
C GLN A 16 -5.30 8.83 23.94
N LEU A 17 -5.44 7.64 23.34
CA LEU A 17 -4.58 7.14 22.27
C LEU A 17 -5.37 6.63 21.08
N TYR A 18 -4.81 6.86 19.89
CA TYR A 18 -5.38 6.47 18.61
C TYR A 18 -4.36 5.68 17.80
N LEU A 19 -4.76 4.51 17.30
CA LEU A 19 -4.05 3.80 16.26
C LEU A 19 -4.29 4.50 14.94
N VAL A 20 -3.22 4.93 14.28
CA VAL A 20 -3.27 5.53 12.96
C VAL A 20 -2.69 4.56 11.95
N TRP A 21 -3.48 4.18 10.95
CA TRP A 21 -3.10 3.19 9.96
C TRP A 21 -3.72 3.48 8.60
N SER A 22 -3.26 2.78 7.58
CA SER A 22 -3.85 2.81 6.23
C SER A 22 -3.67 1.47 5.55
N ILE A 23 -4.43 1.24 4.46
CA ILE A 23 -4.06 0.21 3.49
C ILE A 23 -3.04 0.83 2.54
N ASP A 24 -1.94 0.13 2.33
CA ASP A 24 -0.91 0.46 1.35
C ASP A 24 -0.66 -0.72 0.39
N ILE A 25 0.16 -0.50 -0.63
CA ILE A 25 0.54 -1.50 -1.62
C ILE A 25 2.02 -1.84 -1.50
N MET A 26 2.28 -3.10 -1.18
CA MET A 26 3.63 -3.68 -1.24
C MET A 26 3.83 -4.34 -2.60
N LYS A 27 4.86 -3.91 -3.32
CA LYS A 27 5.24 -4.45 -4.63
C LYS A 27 6.46 -5.34 -4.46
N GLU A 28 6.34 -6.59 -4.88
CA GLU A 28 7.41 -7.58 -4.94
C GLU A 28 7.68 -7.93 -6.42
N ALA A 29 8.63 -8.83 -6.67
CA ALA A 29 9.12 -9.11 -8.03
C ALA A 29 8.04 -9.52 -9.04
N SER A 30 6.97 -10.21 -8.60
CA SER A 30 5.90 -10.72 -9.47
C SER A 30 4.49 -10.46 -8.93
N THR A 31 4.40 -9.82 -7.76
CA THR A 31 3.18 -9.70 -6.98
C THR A 31 3.06 -8.29 -6.41
N CYS A 32 1.82 -7.84 -6.31
CA CYS A 32 1.44 -6.58 -5.72
C CYS A 32 0.36 -6.88 -4.71
N SER A 33 0.56 -6.54 -3.44
CA SER A 33 -0.33 -6.96 -2.35
C SER A 33 -0.73 -5.78 -1.48
N GLN A 34 -1.99 -5.77 -1.06
CA GLN A 34 -2.44 -4.87 0.00
C GLN A 34 -1.81 -5.26 1.34
N VAL A 35 -1.37 -4.26 2.08
CA VAL A 35 -0.82 -4.40 3.44
C VAL A 35 -1.46 -3.38 4.37
N ILE A 36 -1.60 -3.76 5.64
CA ILE A 36 -1.97 -2.82 6.70
C ILE A 36 -0.68 -2.13 7.14
N GLN A 37 -0.60 -0.83 6.89
CA GLN A 37 0.52 -0.01 7.36
C GLN A 37 0.11 0.75 8.60
N VAL A 38 0.73 0.38 9.73
CA VAL A 38 0.60 1.12 10.99
C VAL A 38 1.61 2.25 10.99
N TRP A 39 1.13 3.48 11.18
CA TRP A 39 1.97 4.67 11.19
C TRP A 39 2.41 5.07 12.59
N ASP A 40 1.47 5.08 13.53
CA ASP A 40 1.73 5.48 14.92
C ASP A 40 0.57 5.08 15.85
N ILE A 41 0.85 5.07 17.15
CA ILE A 41 -0.16 5.12 18.21
C ILE A 41 0.03 6.45 18.93
N SER A 42 -0.77 7.45 18.58
CA SER A 42 -0.56 8.83 19.02
C SER A 42 -1.70 9.34 19.90
N PRO A 43 -1.43 10.30 20.79
CA PRO A 43 -2.48 11.05 21.46
C PRO A 43 -3.32 11.88 20.50
N ALA A 44 -4.57 12.17 20.90
CA ALA A 44 -5.48 13.00 20.10
C ALA A 44 -4.89 14.38 19.73
N SER A 45 -4.06 14.95 20.60
CA SER A 45 -3.40 16.25 20.36
C SER A 45 -2.43 16.24 19.17
N ASP A 46 -1.83 15.08 18.87
CA ASP A 46 -0.81 14.94 17.82
C ASP A 46 -1.38 14.51 16.47
N LEU A 47 -2.62 13.99 16.46
CA LEU A 47 -3.30 13.52 15.25
C LEU A 47 -3.34 14.55 14.11
N PRO A 48 -3.65 15.85 14.32
CA PRO A 48 -3.68 16.81 13.22
C PRO A 48 -2.33 16.97 12.53
N LYS A 49 -1.24 16.94 13.32
CA LYS A 49 0.13 17.06 12.81
C LYS A 49 0.54 15.80 12.06
N LEU A 50 0.19 14.63 12.58
CA LEU A 50 0.46 13.35 11.92
C LEU A 50 -0.34 13.24 10.61
N ALA A 51 -1.64 13.53 10.64
CA ALA A 51 -2.52 13.50 9.46
C ALA A 51 -1.98 14.39 8.34
N LYS A 52 -1.53 15.62 8.65
CA LYS A 52 -0.93 16.50 7.64
C LYS A 52 0.30 15.90 6.96
N LYS A 53 1.17 15.22 7.72
CA LYS A 53 2.36 14.55 7.18
C LYS A 53 1.96 13.38 6.28
N LEU A 54 0.99 12.57 6.71
CA LEU A 54 0.51 11.41 5.97
C LEU A 54 -0.23 11.82 4.69
N MET A 55 -1.04 12.88 4.73
CA MET A 55 -1.66 13.44 3.53
C MET A 55 -0.63 13.90 2.49
N ALA A 56 0.49 14.50 2.93
CA ALA A 56 1.58 14.86 2.01
C ALA A 56 2.27 13.62 1.41
N LEU A 57 2.31 12.51 2.16
CA LEU A 57 2.82 11.22 1.68
C LEU A 57 1.87 10.59 0.65
N PHE A 58 0.57 10.54 0.94
CA PHE A 58 -0.45 10.04 0.02
C PHE A 58 -0.61 10.91 -1.23
N GLY A 59 -0.22 12.18 -1.17
CA GLY A 59 -0.15 13.05 -2.34
C GLY A 59 0.84 12.58 -3.42
N ARG A 60 1.71 11.62 -3.12
CA ARG A 60 2.63 11.00 -4.08
C ARG A 60 2.06 9.78 -4.80
N TYR A 61 0.88 9.31 -4.39
CA TYR A 61 0.29 8.09 -4.93
C TYR A 61 -0.28 8.38 -6.31
N THR A 62 -0.05 7.46 -7.25
CA THR A 62 -0.73 7.51 -8.54
C THR A 62 -2.20 7.15 -8.37
N MET A 63 -3.02 7.45 -9.38
CA MET A 63 -4.42 7.02 -9.38
C MET A 63 -4.54 5.49 -9.26
N ASP A 64 -3.61 4.75 -9.87
CA ASP A 64 -3.58 3.29 -9.81
C ASP A 64 -3.25 2.80 -8.40
N ASP A 65 -2.25 3.40 -7.73
CA ASP A 65 -1.93 3.06 -6.34
C ASP A 65 -3.14 3.32 -5.42
N LEU A 66 -3.83 4.46 -5.60
CA LEU A 66 -5.03 4.78 -4.83
C LEU A 66 -6.18 3.79 -5.09
N ASN A 67 -6.40 3.40 -6.34
CA ASN A 67 -7.43 2.43 -6.70
C ASN A 67 -7.15 1.06 -6.08
N LEU A 68 -5.89 0.64 -6.07
CA LEU A 68 -5.47 -0.61 -5.43
C LEU A 68 -5.62 -0.53 -3.92
N CYS A 69 -5.22 0.57 -3.26
CA CYS A 69 -5.40 0.74 -1.81
C CYS A 69 -6.89 0.68 -1.41
N LYS A 70 -7.77 1.25 -2.23
CA LYS A 70 -9.22 1.32 -1.96
C LYS A 70 -10.00 0.07 -2.38
N HIS A 71 -9.35 -0.86 -3.09
CA HIS A 71 -10.02 -2.08 -3.50
C HIS A 71 -10.48 -2.87 -2.28
N LYS A 72 -11.75 -3.26 -2.26
CA LYS A 72 -12.33 -4.08 -1.20
C LYS A 72 -12.73 -5.43 -1.77
N ALA A 73 -12.08 -6.48 -1.31
CA ALA A 73 -12.53 -7.85 -1.51
C ALA A 73 -13.22 -8.35 -0.25
N LEU A 74 -14.27 -9.15 -0.43
CA LEU A 74 -15.04 -9.73 0.66
C LEU A 74 -14.87 -11.24 0.68
N GLU A 75 -14.58 -11.78 1.86
CA GLU A 75 -14.68 -13.20 2.17
C GLU A 75 -15.77 -13.38 3.21
N GLY A 76 -16.97 -13.74 2.76
CA GLY A 76 -18.18 -13.67 3.57
C GLY A 76 -18.49 -12.23 3.95
N ASN A 77 -18.41 -11.91 5.24
CA ASN A 77 -18.61 -10.56 5.80
C ASN A 77 -17.30 -9.84 6.17
N LEU A 78 -16.14 -10.44 5.90
CA LEU A 78 -14.83 -9.87 6.19
C LEU A 78 -14.26 -9.16 4.95
N VAL A 79 -13.70 -7.96 5.15
CA VAL A 79 -12.88 -7.31 4.13
C VAL A 79 -11.46 -7.86 4.26
N VAL A 80 -10.93 -8.46 3.20
CA VAL A 80 -9.61 -9.10 3.20
C VAL A 80 -8.63 -8.39 2.25
N PRO A 81 -7.32 -8.34 2.57
CA PRO A 81 -6.30 -7.84 1.66
C PRO A 81 -6.22 -8.68 0.39
N MET A 82 -6.07 -8.00 -0.75
CA MET A 82 -5.91 -8.63 -2.05
C MET A 82 -4.46 -8.63 -2.51
N SER A 83 -4.13 -9.65 -3.32
CA SER A 83 -2.86 -9.73 -4.05
C SER A 83 -3.16 -9.88 -5.54
N TRP A 84 -2.40 -9.15 -6.38
CA TRP A 84 -2.49 -9.18 -7.83
C TRP A 84 -1.16 -9.65 -8.42
N PRO A 85 -1.19 -10.52 -9.44
CA PRO A 85 0.01 -10.82 -10.21
C PRO A 85 0.39 -9.60 -11.05
N ILE A 86 1.64 -9.17 -10.97
CA ILE A 86 2.19 -8.16 -11.87
C ILE A 86 2.52 -8.87 -13.18
N LYS A 87 1.61 -8.80 -14.16
CA LYS A 87 1.91 -9.26 -15.53
C LYS A 87 3.02 -8.39 -16.09
N SER A 88 3.97 -8.97 -16.83
CA SER A 88 5.07 -8.26 -17.50
C SER A 88 4.62 -7.10 -18.41
N ALA A 89 3.34 -7.05 -18.81
CA ALA A 89 2.73 -5.95 -19.56
C ALA A 89 2.27 -4.75 -18.70
N TRP A 90 2.33 -4.83 -17.36
CA TRP A 90 2.24 -3.69 -16.44
C TRP A 90 3.62 -3.05 -16.15
N ILE A 91 4.65 -3.47 -16.90
CA ILE A 91 5.95 -2.79 -16.98
C ILE A 91 5.96 -1.68 -18.06
N PRO A 92 5.05 -0.68 -18.02
CA PRO A 92 5.40 0.60 -18.62
C PRO A 92 5.33 1.76 -17.61
N VAL A 93 5.81 1.59 -16.37
CA VAL A 93 6.05 2.74 -15.45
C VAL A 93 7.30 2.60 -14.58
N LEU A 94 7.99 1.45 -14.57
CA LEU A 94 9.23 1.31 -13.79
C LEU A 94 10.42 1.74 -14.64
N LYS A 95 10.68 3.05 -14.69
CA LYS A 95 11.98 3.58 -15.13
C LYS A 95 13.09 2.99 -14.22
N ALA A 96 14.01 2.24 -14.85
CA ALA A 96 15.37 1.78 -14.49
C ALA A 96 16.02 2.32 -13.18
N ASP A 97 16.88 1.65 -12.39
CA ASP A 97 17.61 0.34 -12.33
C ASP A 97 18.27 0.25 -10.89
N PRO A 98 18.86 -0.86 -10.32
CA PRO A 98 19.80 -1.82 -10.95
C PRO A 98 19.69 -3.31 -10.46
N PRO A 99 20.74 -4.13 -10.60
CA PRO A 99 20.90 -5.29 -11.50
C PRO A 99 20.08 -6.55 -11.15
N GLU A 100 19.25 -6.51 -10.11
CA GLU A 100 18.49 -7.68 -9.65
C GLU A 100 17.42 -8.11 -10.67
N CYS A 101 16.91 -7.17 -11.46
CA CYS A 101 15.97 -7.48 -12.55
C CYS A 101 16.54 -8.47 -13.57
N LEU A 102 17.86 -8.46 -13.82
CA LEU A 102 18.48 -9.39 -14.76
C LEU A 102 18.51 -10.83 -14.22
N ALA A 103 18.76 -10.98 -12.91
CA ALA A 103 18.76 -12.29 -12.27
C ALA A 103 17.37 -12.93 -12.29
N VAL A 104 16.34 -12.13 -12.05
CA VAL A 104 14.93 -12.57 -12.10
C VAL A 104 14.52 -12.93 -13.54
N GLN A 105 14.96 -12.16 -14.54
CA GLN A 105 14.68 -12.46 -15.95
C GLN A 105 15.33 -13.76 -16.44
N LEU A 106 16.60 -14.01 -16.06
CA LEU A 106 17.31 -15.25 -16.39
C LEU A 106 16.67 -16.48 -15.73
N ALA A 107 16.25 -16.37 -14.47
CA ALA A 107 15.57 -17.44 -13.77
C ALA A 107 14.22 -17.81 -14.42
N ALA A 108 13.46 -16.81 -14.88
CA ALA A 108 12.17 -17.03 -15.53
C ALA A 108 12.31 -17.70 -16.90
N MET A 109 13.38 -17.41 -17.65
CA MET A 109 13.63 -18.03 -18.96
C MET A 109 14.07 -19.49 -18.87
N ASN A 110 14.75 -19.89 -17.79
CA ASN A 110 15.28 -21.25 -17.62
C ASN A 110 14.26 -22.28 -17.07
N LEU A 111 13.03 -21.86 -16.74
CA LEU A 111 11.98 -22.76 -16.24
C LEU A 111 11.07 -23.31 -17.36
N GLN A 112 11.39 -23.03 -18.63
CA GLN A 112 10.60 -23.47 -19.79
C GLN A 112 11.29 -24.57 -20.64
N SER A 113 12.31 -25.27 -20.11
CA SER A 113 12.93 -26.44 -20.76
C SER A 113 12.50 -27.75 -20.12
#